data_AF-A0A8T4M6H6-F1
#
_entry.id   AF-A0A8T4M6H6-F1
#
_cell.length_a   1.000
_cell.length_b   1.000
_cell.length_c   1.000
_cell.angle_alpha   90.00
_cell.angle_beta   90.00
_cell.angle_gamma   90.00
#
_symmetry.space_group_name_H-M   'P 1'
#
loop_
_entity.id
_entity.type
_entity.pdbx_description
1 polymer ?
#
loop_
_entity_poly.entity_id
_entity_poly.type
_entity_poly.pdbx_seq_one_letter_code
_entity_poly.pdbx_strand_id
1 'polypeptide(L)'
;MFLLDLLTFIVLVFYAYCTYLIAKDIYEPFVSFYSSQVQNTSKLISNLINKSKVEVELCGKLWAKVNGQIFEFKEGKYGGEFPWIIQPFTNVQGNLDLKELKNSNQIKLENYVTKNKIDVVNFKFQIKYRKAGSNNKWKKSYPQKLIYKFRTNVFWMDV
;
A
#
# COMPACT_ATOMS: atom_id res chain seq x y z
N MET A 1 -22.12 -48.27 -20.27
CA MET A 1 -22.91 -47.13 -19.75
C MET A 1 -22.20 -46.47 -18.58
N PHE A 2 -21.98 -47.18 -17.46
CA PHE A 2 -21.28 -46.69 -16.27
C PHE A 2 -19.95 -45.94 -16.48
N LEU A 3 -19.11 -46.39 -17.43
CA LEU A 3 -17.80 -45.76 -17.68
C LEU A 3 -17.94 -44.36 -18.31
N LEU A 4 -18.93 -44.17 -19.18
CA LEU A 4 -19.22 -42.87 -19.81
C LEU A 4 -19.83 -41.90 -18.79
N ASP A 5 -20.73 -42.41 -17.94
CA ASP A 5 -21.36 -41.63 -16.87
C ASP A 5 -20.32 -41.17 -15.84
N LEU A 6 -19.40 -42.06 -15.46
CA LEU A 6 -18.29 -41.75 -14.55
C LEU A 6 -17.33 -40.72 -15.15
N LEU A 7 -16.96 -40.87 -16.42
CA LEU A 7 -16.10 -39.90 -17.11
C LEU A 7 -16.77 -38.52 -17.20
N THR A 8 -18.07 -38.50 -17.51
CA THR A 8 -18.87 -37.27 -17.58
C THR A 8 -18.92 -36.58 -16.21
N PHE A 9 -19.10 -37.35 -15.13
CA PHE A 9 -19.08 -36.82 -13.77
C PHE A 9 -17.71 -36.21 -13.40
N ILE A 10 -16.61 -36.90 -13.73
CA ILE A 10 -15.26 -36.39 -13.49
C ILE A 10 -15.04 -35.06 -14.24
N VAL A 11 -15.39 -35.00 -15.53
CA VAL A 11 -15.26 -33.77 -16.34
C VAL A 11 -16.08 -32.62 -15.75
N LEU A 12 -17.31 -32.88 -15.29
CA LEU A 12 -18.15 -31.87 -14.64
C LEU A 12 -17.54 -31.35 -13.33
N VAL A 13 -16.96 -32.22 -12.51
CA VAL A 13 -16.28 -31.82 -11.27
C VAL A 13 -15.08 -30.92 -11.58
N PHE A 14 -14.25 -31.30 -12.56
CA PHE A 14 -13.12 -30.46 -12.99
C PHE A 14 -13.60 -29.12 -13.55
N TYR A 15 -14.63 -29.11 -14.39
CA TYR A 15 -15.19 -27.88 -14.95
C TYR A 15 -15.73 -26.95 -13.85
N ALA A 16 -16.49 -27.49 -12.90
CA ALA A 16 -17.02 -26.71 -11.77
C ALA A 16 -15.89 -26.14 -10.91
N TYR A 17 -14.85 -26.94 -10.62
CA TYR A 17 -13.68 -26.49 -9.87
C TYR A 17 -12.90 -25.38 -10.59
N CYS A 18 -12.64 -25.53 -11.88
CA CYS A 18 -11.98 -24.50 -12.67
C CYS A 18 -12.81 -23.21 -12.74
N THR A 19 -14.13 -23.33 -12.92
CA THR A 19 -15.05 -22.18 -12.92
C THR A 19 -15.03 -21.47 -11.56
N TYR A 20 -15.00 -22.23 -10.46
CA TYR A 20 -14.87 -21.68 -9.11
C TYR A 20 -13.55 -20.92 -8.93
N LEU A 21 -12.42 -21.46 -9.39
CA LEU A 21 -11.12 -20.79 -9.30
C LEU A 21 -11.12 -19.47 -10.07
N ILE A 22 -11.65 -19.46 -11.31
CA ILE A 22 -11.76 -18.25 -12.12
C ILE A 22 -12.66 -17.21 -11.44
N ALA A 23 -13.82 -17.64 -10.92
CA ALA A 23 -14.72 -16.76 -10.20
C ALA A 23 -14.03 -16.16 -8.98
N LYS A 24 -13.33 -16.98 -8.18
CA LYS A 24 -12.59 -16.53 -7.01
C LYS A 24 -11.54 -15.47 -7.38
N ASP A 25 -10.72 -15.72 -8.40
CA ASP A 25 -9.68 -14.77 -8.84
C ASP A 25 -10.27 -13.43 -9.30
N ILE A 26 -11.43 -13.45 -9.96
CA ILE A 26 -12.16 -12.24 -10.37
C ILE A 26 -12.59 -11.42 -9.15
N TYR A 27 -12.93 -12.07 -8.04
CA TYR A 27 -13.37 -11.41 -6.80
C TYR A 27 -12.24 -11.09 -5.82
N GLU A 28 -11.00 -11.48 -6.11
CA GLU A 28 -9.87 -11.18 -5.25
C GLU A 28 -9.43 -9.72 -5.41
N PRO A 29 -9.35 -8.93 -4.31
CA PRO A 29 -8.83 -7.58 -4.38
C PRO A 29 -7.32 -7.64 -4.64
N PHE A 30 -6.84 -6.79 -5.53
CA PHE A 30 -5.41 -6.69 -5.87
C PHE A 30 -4.99 -5.25 -6.12
N VAL A 31 -4.00 -4.78 -5.35
CA VAL A 31 -3.49 -3.40 -5.40
C VAL A 31 -1.99 -3.44 -5.60
N SER A 32 -1.51 -2.60 -6.52
CA SER A 32 -0.09 -2.30 -6.68
C SER A 32 0.18 -0.84 -6.35
N PHE A 33 1.38 -0.54 -5.88
CA PHE A 33 1.77 0.82 -5.52
C PHE A 33 3.25 1.08 -5.79
N TYR A 34 3.55 2.34 -6.10
CA TYR A 34 4.90 2.85 -6.18
C TYR A 34 4.92 4.32 -5.77
N SER A 35 6.09 4.79 -5.38
CA SER A 35 6.31 6.18 -5.01
C SER A 35 7.45 6.77 -5.83
N SER A 36 7.29 8.02 -6.25
CA SER A 36 8.29 8.78 -6.99
C SER A 36 8.47 10.15 -6.34
N GLN A 37 9.68 10.71 -6.44
CA GLN A 37 9.97 12.02 -5.89
C GLN A 37 9.57 13.14 -6.86
N VAL A 38 9.01 14.22 -6.32
CA VAL A 38 8.84 15.46 -7.08
C VAL A 38 10.16 16.22 -7.08
N GLN A 39 10.88 16.21 -8.20
CA GLN A 39 12.00 17.11 -8.54
C GLN A 39 12.81 17.67 -7.35
N ASN A 40 13.67 16.86 -6.71
CA ASN A 40 14.54 17.28 -5.59
C ASN A 40 13.81 18.03 -4.43
N THR A 41 12.53 17.78 -4.22
CA THR A 41 11.76 18.31 -3.09
C THR A 41 11.52 17.23 -2.03
N SER A 42 11.00 17.61 -0.86
CA SER A 42 10.56 16.66 0.17
C SER A 42 9.25 15.95 -0.17
N LYS A 43 8.65 16.23 -1.34
CA LYS A 43 7.36 15.70 -1.74
C LYS A 43 7.53 14.41 -2.54
N LEU A 44 6.76 13.40 -2.15
CA LEU A 44 6.58 12.16 -2.87
C LEU A 44 5.20 12.13 -3.51
N ILE A 45 5.15 11.62 -4.73
CA ILE A 45 3.93 11.19 -5.39
C ILE A 45 3.82 9.69 -5.16
N SER A 46 2.77 9.26 -4.46
CA SER A 46 2.41 7.84 -4.35
C SER A 46 1.26 7.54 -5.29
N ASN A 47 1.48 6.59 -6.19
CA ASN A 47 0.48 6.06 -7.10
C ASN A 47 -0.03 4.71 -6.59
N LEU A 48 -1.35 4.59 -6.53
CA LEU A 48 -2.07 3.45 -6.02
C LEU A 48 -3.01 2.93 -7.10
N ILE A 49 -2.74 1.72 -7.58
CA ILE A 49 -3.45 1.16 -8.73
C ILE A 49 -4.24 -0.06 -8.25
N ASN A 50 -5.56 -0.01 -8.40
CA ASN A 50 -6.40 -1.20 -8.26
C ASN A 50 -6.31 -1.99 -9.56
N LYS A 51 -5.75 -3.20 -9.49
CA LYS A 51 -5.60 -4.12 -10.63
C LYS A 51 -6.66 -5.21 -10.66
N SER A 52 -7.65 -5.14 -9.77
CA SER A 52 -8.74 -6.11 -9.68
C SER A 52 -10.04 -5.59 -10.31
N LYS A 53 -10.98 -6.51 -10.55
CA LYS A 53 -12.33 -6.23 -11.07
C LYS A 53 -13.30 -5.74 -10.00
N VAL A 54 -12.88 -5.70 -8.74
CA VAL A 54 -13.71 -5.29 -7.60
C VAL A 54 -13.23 -3.95 -7.05
N GLU A 55 -14.15 -3.19 -6.47
CA GLU A 55 -13.78 -2.02 -5.67
C GLU A 55 -12.95 -2.47 -4.46
N VAL A 56 -11.91 -1.69 -4.17
CA VAL A 56 -10.97 -1.99 -3.09
C VAL A 56 -10.96 -0.85 -2.10
N GLU A 57 -11.18 -1.19 -0.83
CA GLU A 57 -10.84 -0.32 0.30
C GLU A 57 -9.35 -0.47 0.61
N LEU A 58 -8.64 0.65 0.74
CA LEU A 58 -7.23 0.65 1.09
C LEU A 58 -6.88 1.73 2.11
N CYS A 59 -5.83 1.49 2.88
CA CYS A 59 -5.16 2.55 3.63
C CYS A 59 -3.65 2.45 3.42
N GLY A 60 -3.02 3.59 3.11
CA GLY A 60 -1.57 3.73 3.11
C GLY A 60 -1.07 4.12 4.50
N LYS A 61 0.08 3.57 4.91
CA LYS A 61 0.80 3.98 6.11
C LYS A 61 2.26 4.25 5.75
N LEU A 62 2.72 5.48 5.96
CA LEU A 62 4.12 5.89 5.81
C LEU A 62 4.68 6.27 7.17
N TRP A 63 5.83 5.68 7.55
CA TRP A 63 6.47 5.99 8.82
C TRP A 63 7.99 5.89 8.75
N ALA A 64 8.68 6.60 9.64
CA ALA A 64 10.10 6.48 9.89
C ALA A 64 10.36 6.23 11.39
N LYS A 65 11.38 5.44 11.70
CA LYS A 65 11.91 5.29 13.05
C LYS A 65 13.29 5.90 13.11
N VAL A 66 13.45 6.98 13.88
CA VAL A 66 14.71 7.72 14.00
C VAL A 66 15.08 7.79 15.48
N ASN A 67 16.23 7.22 15.85
CA ASN A 67 16.73 7.16 17.24
C ASN A 67 15.65 6.73 18.27
N GLY A 68 14.86 5.70 17.93
CA GLY A 68 13.81 5.18 18.80
C GLY A 68 12.46 5.90 18.70
N GLN A 69 12.40 7.10 18.11
CA GLN A 69 11.16 7.84 17.91
C GLN A 69 10.49 7.48 16.58
N ILE A 70 9.16 7.36 16.58
CA ILE A 70 8.37 7.08 15.39
C ILE A 70 7.77 8.39 14.87
N PHE A 71 7.96 8.64 13.58
CA PHE A 71 7.35 9.74 12.84
C PHE A 71 6.42 9.15 11.78
N GLU A 72 5.15 9.52 11.81
CA GLU A 72 4.13 9.01 10.89
C GLU A 72 3.08 10.10 10.62
N PHE A 73 2.34 9.95 9.51
CA PHE A 73 1.12 10.71 9.35
C PHE A 73 0.09 10.12 10.32
N LYS A 74 -0.58 10.97 11.10
CA LYS A 74 -1.73 10.54 11.91
C LYS A 74 -3.04 10.80 11.17
N GLU A 75 -3.08 11.88 10.41
CA GLU A 75 -4.29 12.36 9.75
C GLU A 75 -4.17 12.29 8.23
N GLY A 76 -5.33 12.36 7.59
CA GLY A 76 -5.45 12.37 6.15
C GLY A 76 -5.20 11.00 5.53
N LYS A 77 -4.91 11.03 4.24
CA LYS A 77 -4.83 9.82 3.41
C LYS A 77 -3.75 8.84 3.96
N TYR A 78 -2.55 9.30 4.22
CA TYR A 78 -1.45 8.36 4.50
C TYR A 78 -1.25 8.03 6.00
N GLY A 79 -2.22 8.38 6.84
CA GLY A 79 -2.20 8.08 8.27
C GLY A 79 -2.70 6.69 8.66
N GLY A 80 -3.25 5.93 7.71
CA GLY A 80 -3.69 4.56 7.95
C GLY A 80 -5.06 4.43 8.64
N GLU A 81 -5.71 5.55 8.97
CA GLU A 81 -6.99 5.61 9.68
C GLU A 81 -8.20 5.69 8.73
N PHE A 82 -8.10 6.45 7.64
CA PHE A 82 -9.20 6.66 6.70
C PHE A 82 -9.04 5.82 5.42
N PRO A 83 -9.87 4.79 5.22
CA PRO A 83 -9.83 3.99 4.00
C PRO A 83 -10.31 4.78 2.78
N TRP A 84 -9.66 4.58 1.62
CA TRP A 84 -10.19 5.01 0.33
C TRP A 84 -10.72 3.85 -0.44
N ILE A 85 -11.78 4.13 -1.18
CA ILE A 85 -12.31 3.23 -2.19
C ILE A 85 -11.64 3.59 -3.51
N ILE A 86 -10.93 2.63 -4.10
CA ILE A 86 -10.42 2.73 -5.46
C ILE A 86 -11.27 1.86 -6.37
N GLN A 87 -11.78 2.47 -7.43
CA GLN A 87 -12.58 1.81 -8.47
C GLN A 87 -11.76 0.76 -9.23
N PRO A 88 -12.39 -0.31 -9.76
CA PRO A 88 -11.71 -1.32 -10.57
C PRO A 88 -10.85 -0.70 -11.68
N PHE A 89 -9.63 -1.19 -11.86
CA PHE A 89 -8.70 -0.76 -12.91
C PHE A 89 -8.37 0.75 -12.95
N THR A 90 -8.55 1.45 -11.82
CA THR A 90 -8.21 2.88 -11.71
C THR A 90 -6.92 3.11 -10.91
N ASN A 91 -6.34 4.29 -11.14
CA ASN A 91 -5.22 4.82 -10.39
C ASN A 91 -5.68 6.00 -9.53
N VAL A 92 -5.23 6.04 -8.28
CA VAL A 92 -5.33 7.21 -7.42
C VAL A 92 -3.93 7.67 -7.05
N GLN A 93 -3.70 8.96 -7.25
CA GLN A 93 -2.48 9.62 -6.86
C GLN A 93 -2.69 10.37 -5.55
N GLY A 94 -1.66 10.40 -4.71
CA GLY A 94 -1.60 11.41 -3.66
C GLY A 94 -0.19 11.88 -3.37
N ASN A 95 -0.18 13.08 -2.80
CA ASN A 95 1.03 13.84 -2.52
C ASN A 95 1.35 13.70 -1.04
N LEU A 96 2.62 13.42 -0.76
CA LEU A 96 3.17 13.11 0.55
C LEU A 96 4.32 14.06 0.82
N ASP A 97 4.18 15.02 1.72
CA ASP A 97 5.33 15.84 2.12
C ASP A 97 6.02 15.23 3.34
N LEU A 98 7.23 14.70 3.15
CA LEU A 98 8.00 14.04 4.21
C LEU A 98 8.30 14.96 5.39
N LYS A 99 8.30 16.29 5.19
CA LYS A 99 8.52 17.27 6.25
C LYS A 99 7.32 17.45 7.18
N GLU A 100 6.12 17.06 6.75
CA GLU A 100 4.90 17.18 7.55
C GLU A 100 4.71 16.03 8.54
N LEU A 101 5.54 14.99 8.46
CA LEU A 101 5.54 13.88 9.40
C LEU A 101 5.84 14.37 10.83
N LYS A 102 5.03 13.90 11.80
CA LYS A 102 5.18 14.25 13.22
C LYS A 102 5.32 12.99 14.06
N ASN A 103 5.97 13.13 15.21
CA ASN A 103 5.96 12.08 16.23
C ASN A 103 4.77 12.24 17.20
N SER A 104 4.68 11.36 18.20
CA SER A 104 3.65 11.41 19.26
C SER A 104 3.61 12.74 20.00
N ASN A 105 4.75 13.43 20.09
CA ASN A 105 4.91 14.69 20.82
C ASN A 105 4.69 15.92 19.91
N GLN A 106 4.09 15.73 18.73
CA GLN A 106 3.81 16.79 17.74
C GLN A 106 5.07 17.46 17.16
N ILE A 107 6.25 16.87 17.35
CA ILE A 107 7.50 17.39 16.79
C ILE A 107 7.59 16.98 15.31
N LYS A 108 7.77 17.96 14.43
CA LYS A 108 8.01 17.72 13.00
C LYS A 108 9.33 16.98 12.78
N LEU A 109 9.33 16.03 11.85
CA LEU A 109 10.50 15.25 11.50
C LEU A 109 11.68 16.12 11.08
N GLU A 110 11.43 17.15 10.26
CA GLU A 110 12.45 18.11 9.82
C GLU A 110 13.19 18.78 10.99
N ASN A 111 12.46 19.22 12.01
CA ASN A 111 13.04 19.85 13.20
C ASN A 111 13.90 18.85 13.98
N TYR A 112 13.44 17.60 14.09
CA TYR A 112 14.13 16.55 14.82
C TYR A 112 15.45 16.15 14.14
N VAL A 113 15.43 15.91 12.83
CA VAL A 113 16.64 15.50 12.09
C VAL A 113 17.67 16.62 12.04
N THR A 114 17.23 17.87 11.89
CA THR A 114 18.12 19.05 11.90
C THR A 114 18.81 19.20 13.25
N LYS A 115 18.05 19.14 14.36
CA LYS A 115 18.60 19.27 15.72
C LYS A 115 19.62 18.17 16.03
N ASN A 116 19.36 16.94 15.59
CA ASN A 116 20.21 15.78 15.87
C ASN A 116 21.26 15.52 14.78
N LYS A 117 21.42 16.44 13.81
CA LYS A 117 22.38 16.32 12.68
C LYS A 117 22.26 15.01 11.90
N ILE A 118 21.03 14.52 11.72
CA ILE A 118 20.73 13.28 11.00
C ILE A 118 20.59 13.60 9.52
N ASP A 119 21.45 13.00 8.69
CA ASP A 119 21.47 13.27 7.24
C ASP A 119 20.52 12.35 6.46
N VAL A 120 20.39 11.09 6.90
CA VAL A 120 19.64 10.04 6.19
C VAL A 120 18.55 9.47 7.09
N VAL A 121 17.35 9.31 6.54
CA VAL A 121 16.21 8.69 7.21
C VAL A 121 15.64 7.56 6.35
N ASN A 122 15.38 6.44 7.01
CA ASN A 122 14.74 5.28 6.41
C ASN A 122 13.25 5.31 6.71
N PHE A 123 12.45 5.41 5.65
CA PHE A 123 11.01 5.30 5.69
C PHE A 123 10.55 3.89 5.31
N LYS A 124 9.38 3.53 5.81
CA LYS A 124 8.65 2.34 5.41
C LYS A 124 7.27 2.76 4.93
N PHE A 125 6.87 2.25 3.78
CA PHE A 125 5.53 2.45 3.23
C PHE A 125 4.84 1.10 3.08
N GLN A 126 3.65 0.98 3.67
CA GLN A 126 2.84 -0.23 3.61
C GLN A 126 1.40 0.11 3.28
N ILE A 127 0.75 -0.78 2.55
CA ILE A 127 -0.67 -0.66 2.22
C ILE A 127 -1.40 -1.85 2.83
N LYS A 128 -2.50 -1.56 3.51
CA LYS A 128 -3.52 -2.55 3.81
C LYS A 128 -4.69 -2.37 2.84
N TYR A 129 -5.23 -3.46 2.32
CA TYR A 129 -6.36 -3.41 1.39
C TYR A 129 -7.32 -4.60 1.57
N ARG A 130 -8.58 -4.42 1.18
CA ARG A 130 -9.63 -5.45 1.14
C ARG A 130 -10.69 -5.10 0.10
N LYS A 131 -11.55 -6.04 -0.25
CA LYS A 131 -12.74 -5.73 -1.07
C LYS A 131 -13.61 -4.71 -0.33
N ALA A 132 -14.08 -3.68 -1.03
CA ALA A 132 -14.93 -2.66 -0.45
C ALA A 132 -16.24 -3.26 0.11
N GLY A 133 -16.71 -2.74 1.24
CA GLY A 133 -17.90 -3.23 1.94
C GLY A 133 -17.77 -4.64 2.52
N SER A 134 -16.58 -5.25 2.50
CA SER A 134 -16.36 -6.61 2.99
C SER A 134 -15.94 -6.65 4.45
N ASN A 135 -16.49 -7.60 5.20
CA ASN A 135 -16.04 -7.95 6.55
C ASN A 135 -14.77 -8.83 6.56
N ASN A 136 -14.21 -9.12 5.38
CA ASN A 136 -12.97 -9.88 5.27
C ASN A 136 -11.80 -9.16 5.93
N LYS A 137 -10.84 -9.95 6.40
CA LYS A 137 -9.58 -9.45 6.97
C LYS A 137 -8.83 -8.61 5.94
N TRP A 138 -8.21 -7.53 6.41
CA TRP A 138 -7.32 -6.70 5.61
C TRP A 138 -6.09 -7.51 5.16
N LYS A 139 -5.88 -7.59 3.84
CA LYS A 139 -4.60 -8.03 3.26
C LYS A 139 -3.58 -6.91 3.47
N LYS A 140 -2.31 -7.26 3.69
CA LYS A 140 -1.22 -6.29 3.88
C LYS A 140 -0.14 -6.54 2.84
N SER A 141 0.34 -5.48 2.20
CA SER A 141 1.54 -5.57 1.37
C SER A 141 2.79 -5.73 2.23
N TYR A 142 3.88 -6.22 1.63
CA TYR A 142 5.19 -6.11 2.25
C TYR A 142 5.60 -4.62 2.34
N PRO A 143 6.17 -4.15 3.45
CA PRO A 143 6.62 -2.76 3.57
C PRO A 143 7.74 -2.45 2.58
N GLN A 144 7.54 -1.48 1.70
CA GLN A 144 8.61 -0.93 0.88
C GLN A 144 9.52 -0.05 1.74
N LYS A 145 10.82 -0.30 1.67
CA LYS A 145 11.83 0.52 2.35
C LYS A 145 12.28 1.63 1.41
N LEU A 146 12.35 2.83 1.96
CA LEU A 146 12.66 4.04 1.22
C LEU A 146 13.71 4.82 1.99
N ILE A 147 14.69 5.38 1.30
CA ILE A 147 15.74 6.19 1.91
C ILE A 147 15.57 7.63 1.44
N TYR A 148 15.70 8.56 2.37
CA TYR A 148 15.68 9.99 2.07
C TYR A 148 16.86 10.69 2.72
N LYS A 149 17.56 11.48 1.92
CA LYS A 149 18.66 12.34 2.36
C LYS A 149 18.18 13.77 2.50
N PHE A 150 18.13 14.26 3.74
CA PHE A 150 17.52 15.55 4.07
C PHE A 150 18.30 16.75 3.56
N ARG A 151 19.64 16.68 3.51
CA ARG A 151 20.46 17.82 3.05
C ARG A 151 20.35 18.08 1.57
N THR A 152 20.27 17.02 0.77
CA THR A 152 20.22 17.12 -0.70
C THR A 152 18.81 16.98 -1.25
N ASN A 153 17.82 16.70 -0.38
CA ASN A 153 16.45 16.33 -0.76
C ASN A 153 16.45 15.27 -1.85
N VAL A 154 17.07 14.12 -1.61
CA VAL A 154 17.12 13.00 -2.57
C VAL A 154 16.45 11.79 -1.97
N PHE A 155 15.60 11.14 -2.76
CA PHE A 155 14.83 9.97 -2.38
C PHE A 155 15.14 8.79 -3.30
N TRP A 156 15.30 7.59 -2.72
CA TRP A 156 15.43 6.36 -3.49
C TRP A 156 14.82 5.17 -2.76
N MET A 157 14.48 4.13 -3.51
CA MET A 157 14.11 2.84 -2.94
C MET A 157 15.33 2.10 -2.42
N ASP A 158 15.19 1.51 -1.24
CA ASP A 158 16.18 0.59 -0.67
C ASP A 158 15.83 -0.82 -1.16
N VAL A 159 16.48 -1.22 -2.27
CA VAL A 159 16.26 -2.48 -3.00
C VAL A 159 17.06 -3.62 -2.37
#